data_AF-A0A7V5GT26-F1
#
_entry.id   AF-A0A7V5GT26-F1
#
_cell.length_a   1.000
_cell.length_b   1.000
_cell.length_c   1.000
_cell.angle_alpha   90.00
_cell.angle_beta   90.00
_cell.angle_gamma   90.00
#
_symmetry.space_group_name_H-M   'P 1'
#
loop_
_entity.id
_entity.type
_entity.pdbx_description
1 polymer ?
#
loop_
_entity_poly.entity_id
_entity_poly.type
_entity_poly.pdbx_seq_one_letter_code
_entity_poly.pdbx_strand_id
1 'polypeptide(L)'
;MQDDHNPVTRRKFPRFQREFFASGESFTCIGNGEIGGKVRGLAFINEAIGSGFSHADFPGITVNIPTLTVLTTELFDAFMERNDLDGIAFSDEPDHIIAHAFQQADFPAEYSGDLMALISKVRSPLAVRSSACLRTPCISRSPACTAPR
;
A
#
# COMPACT_ATOMS: atom_id res chain seq x y z
N MET A 1 -9.28 -32.83 14.42
CA MET A 1 -8.16 -31.89 14.25
C MET A 1 -8.82 -30.58 13.86
N GLN A 2 -8.79 -29.59 14.75
CA GLN A 2 -9.59 -28.38 14.64
C GLN A 2 -9.14 -27.51 13.48
N ASP A 3 -10.10 -27.21 12.60
CA ASP A 3 -10.03 -26.16 11.60
C ASP A 3 -10.03 -24.80 12.31
N ASP A 4 -8.87 -24.14 12.30
CA ASP A 4 -8.70 -22.76 12.76
C ASP A 4 -9.28 -21.81 11.71
N HIS A 5 -10.58 -21.53 11.85
CA HIS A 5 -11.33 -20.59 11.01
C HIS A 5 -10.99 -19.15 11.43
N ASN A 6 -9.82 -18.65 11.02
CA ASN A 6 -9.47 -17.23 11.13
C ASN A 6 -9.82 -16.50 9.81
N PRO A 7 -10.89 -15.69 9.75
CA PRO A 7 -11.34 -15.03 8.51
C PRO A 7 -10.45 -13.85 8.07
N VAL A 8 -9.40 -13.51 8.83
CA VAL A 8 -8.63 -12.26 8.62
C VAL A 8 -7.44 -12.43 7.66
N THR A 9 -6.99 -13.65 7.36
CA THR A 9 -5.61 -13.87 6.89
C THR A 9 -5.38 -13.99 5.38
N ARG A 10 -6.37 -13.82 4.49
CA ARG A 10 -6.08 -13.85 3.04
C ARG A 10 -7.07 -13.12 2.14
N ARG A 11 -7.38 -11.85 2.45
CA ARG A 11 -8.18 -11.03 1.52
C ARG A 11 -7.32 -10.62 0.32
N LYS A 12 -7.52 -11.28 -0.83
CA LYS A 12 -7.03 -10.80 -2.13
C LYS A 12 -7.93 -9.66 -2.56
N PHE A 13 -7.36 -8.46 -2.62
CA PHE A 13 -8.05 -7.30 -3.18
C PHE A 13 -8.17 -7.46 -4.70
N PRO A 14 -9.26 -6.94 -5.30
CA PRO A 14 -9.42 -7.03 -6.75
C PRO A 14 -8.30 -6.24 -7.43
N ARG A 15 -7.74 -6.84 -8.48
CA ARG A 15 -6.71 -6.21 -9.29
C ARG A 15 -7.33 -5.02 -10.04
N PHE A 16 -6.58 -3.94 -10.15
CA PHE A 16 -6.96 -2.81 -10.99
C PHE A 16 -7.19 -3.29 -12.42
N GLN A 17 -8.43 -3.17 -12.88
CA GLN A 17 -8.81 -3.34 -14.28
C GLN A 17 -9.10 -1.95 -14.83
N ARG A 18 -8.82 -1.74 -16.11
CA ARG A 18 -9.00 -0.40 -16.69
C ARG A 18 -10.47 0.00 -16.62
N GLU A 19 -11.41 -0.94 -16.63
CA GLU A 19 -12.87 -0.77 -16.57
C GLU A 19 -13.42 -0.48 -15.14
N PHE A 20 -12.56 -0.43 -14.12
CA PHE A 20 -12.90 -0.47 -12.69
C PHE A 20 -13.88 0.61 -12.18
N PHE A 21 -13.94 1.79 -12.79
CA PHE A 21 -14.83 2.87 -12.32
C PHE A 21 -16.33 2.56 -12.52
N ALA A 22 -16.68 1.45 -13.19
CA ALA A 22 -18.05 1.04 -13.45
C ALA A 22 -18.65 0.03 -12.45
N SER A 23 -17.84 -0.66 -11.62
CA SER A 23 -18.30 -1.84 -10.85
C SER A 23 -18.68 -1.59 -9.39
N GLY A 24 -18.56 -0.36 -8.88
CA GLY A 24 -18.92 -0.04 -7.48
C GLY A 24 -17.91 -0.57 -6.43
N GLU A 25 -16.77 -1.10 -6.87
CA GLU A 25 -15.69 -1.51 -5.98
C GLU A 25 -14.93 -0.28 -5.46
N SER A 26 -14.76 -0.18 -4.13
CA SER A 26 -14.11 0.96 -3.47
C SER A 26 -12.60 0.79 -3.34
N PHE A 27 -12.03 -0.39 -3.64
CA PHE A 27 -10.63 -0.72 -3.42
C PHE A 27 -10.03 -1.49 -4.60
N THR A 28 -8.90 -1.03 -5.15
CA THR A 28 -8.10 -1.75 -6.15
C THR A 28 -6.62 -1.80 -5.85
N CYS A 29 -5.93 -2.75 -6.48
CA CYS A 29 -4.47 -2.87 -6.38
C CYS A 29 -3.79 -2.94 -7.75
N ILE A 30 -2.68 -2.23 -7.90
CA ILE A 30 -1.73 -2.35 -9.02
C ILE A 30 -0.52 -3.14 -8.53
N GLY A 31 -0.20 -4.21 -9.25
CA GLY A 31 0.75 -5.25 -8.84
C GLY A 31 0.09 -6.37 -8.00
N ASN A 32 0.85 -7.42 -7.75
CA ASN A 32 0.46 -8.63 -7.01
C ASN A 32 1.15 -8.75 -5.65
N GLY A 33 1.95 -7.76 -5.27
CA GLY A 33 2.70 -7.74 -4.01
C GLY A 33 1.84 -7.50 -2.77
N GLU A 34 2.53 -7.27 -1.65
CA GLU A 34 1.85 -7.03 -0.39
C GLU A 34 1.21 -5.63 -0.35
N ILE A 35 0.17 -5.56 0.47
CA ILE A 35 -0.54 -4.33 0.77
C ILE A 35 -0.23 -3.96 2.22
N GLY A 36 0.25 -2.72 2.42
CA GLY A 36 0.66 -2.21 3.73
C GLY A 36 -0.47 -2.20 4.78
N GLY A 37 -0.10 -2.21 6.07
CA GLY A 37 -1.03 -2.38 7.19
C GLY A 37 -2.14 -1.33 7.27
N LYS A 38 -1.88 -0.10 6.82
CA LYS A 38 -2.89 0.97 6.80
C LYS A 38 -4.04 0.67 5.86
N VAL A 39 -3.73 0.14 4.67
CA VAL A 39 -4.73 -0.19 3.66
C VAL A 39 -5.57 -1.38 4.13
N ARG A 40 -4.93 -2.38 4.76
CA ARG A 40 -5.67 -3.51 5.35
C ARG A 40 -6.65 -3.05 6.44
N GLY A 41 -6.21 -2.15 7.33
CA GLY A 41 -7.08 -1.57 8.35
C GLY A 41 -8.24 -0.77 7.75
N LEU A 42 -7.98 0.02 6.69
CA LEU A 42 -9.02 0.78 6.01
C LEU A 42 -10.05 -0.13 5.30
N ALA A 43 -9.60 -1.22 4.70
CA ALA A 43 -10.46 -2.22 4.08
C ALA A 43 -11.35 -2.93 5.11
N PHE A 44 -10.78 -3.25 6.27
CA PHE A 44 -11.53 -3.81 7.40
C PHE A 44 -12.62 -2.86 7.89
N ILE A 45 -12.29 -1.58 8.06
CA ILE A 45 -13.27 -0.55 8.45
C ILE A 45 -14.36 -0.40 7.39
N ASN A 46 -14.01 -0.43 6.09
CA ASN A 46 -14.99 -0.35 5.00
C ASN A 46 -16.03 -1.47 5.05
N GLU A 47 -15.56 -2.70 5.27
CA GLU A 47 -16.45 -3.84 5.44
C GLU A 47 -17.31 -3.72 6.69
N ALA A 48 -16.72 -3.36 7.83
CA ALA A 48 -17.45 -3.22 9.08
C ALA A 48 -18.58 -2.18 8.99
N ILE A 49 -18.33 -1.06 8.30
CA ILE A 49 -19.34 -0.05 7.99
C ILE A 49 -20.40 -0.63 7.06
N GLY A 50 -20.00 -1.28 5.96
CA GLY A 50 -20.93 -1.87 5.00
C GLY A 50 -21.83 -2.96 5.58
N SER A 51 -21.34 -3.75 6.53
CA SER A 51 -22.10 -4.85 7.15
C SER A 51 -22.91 -4.44 8.38
N GLY A 52 -22.47 -3.41 9.11
CA GLY A 52 -23.01 -3.07 10.43
C GLY A 52 -23.65 -1.70 10.55
N PHE A 53 -23.51 -0.84 9.54
CA PHE A 53 -24.02 0.53 9.57
C PHE A 53 -25.25 0.65 8.67
N SER A 54 -26.45 0.51 9.23
CA SER A 54 -27.68 0.80 8.51
C SER A 54 -27.95 2.30 8.53
N HIS A 55 -28.24 2.90 7.37
CA HIS A 55 -28.69 4.29 7.31
C HIS A 55 -29.97 4.55 8.13
N ALA A 56 -30.75 3.51 8.42
CA ALA A 56 -31.93 3.61 9.27
C ALA A 56 -31.59 3.91 10.74
N ASP A 57 -30.42 3.46 11.22
CA ASP A 57 -30.02 3.60 12.62
C ASP A 57 -29.47 5.01 12.92
N PHE A 58 -28.98 5.71 11.90
CA PHE A 58 -28.37 7.04 12.01
C PHE A 58 -28.88 8.01 10.92
N PRO A 59 -30.12 8.49 11.02
CA PRO A 59 -30.70 9.41 10.05
C PRO A 59 -29.89 10.73 10.00
N GLY A 60 -29.50 11.13 8.80
CA GLY A 60 -28.73 12.37 8.56
C GLY A 60 -27.20 12.21 8.55
N ILE A 61 -26.68 11.01 8.82
CA ILE A 61 -25.23 10.73 8.76
C ILE A 61 -24.94 9.79 7.58
N THR A 62 -24.09 10.24 6.66
CA THR A 62 -23.58 9.41 5.55
C THR A 62 -22.09 9.15 5.76
N VAL A 63 -21.75 7.88 5.98
CA VAL A 63 -20.36 7.43 6.04
C VAL A 63 -20.00 6.86 4.68
N ASN A 64 -19.03 7.47 3.99
CA ASN A 64 -18.57 7.02 2.69
C ASN A 64 -17.05 6.90 2.69
N ILE A 65 -16.53 5.79 2.15
CA ILE A 65 -15.10 5.61 1.93
C ILE A 65 -14.82 5.82 0.44
N PRO A 66 -13.92 6.77 0.09
CA PRO A 66 -13.65 7.06 -1.30
C PRO A 66 -12.99 5.86 -1.97
N THR A 67 -13.24 5.72 -3.27
CA THR A 67 -12.54 4.74 -4.11
C THR A 67 -11.04 4.98 -4.04
N LEU A 68 -10.28 3.93 -3.78
CA LEU A 68 -8.83 4.02 -3.65
C LEU A 68 -8.11 2.91 -4.42
N THR A 69 -6.94 3.26 -4.95
CA THR A 69 -6.05 2.35 -5.66
C THR A 69 -4.72 2.30 -4.94
N VAL A 70 -4.21 1.09 -4.74
CA VAL A 70 -3.03 0.80 -3.94
C VAL A 70 -1.93 0.31 -4.86
N LEU A 71 -0.77 0.96 -4.81
CA LEU A 71 0.45 0.42 -5.40
C LEU A 71 1.04 -0.56 -4.38
N THR A 72 1.21 -1.82 -4.80
CA THR A 72 1.72 -2.88 -3.93
C THR A 72 3.23 -2.79 -3.72
N THR A 73 3.77 -3.50 -2.72
CA THR A 73 5.22 -3.51 -2.44
C THR A 73 6.05 -4.03 -3.61
N GLU A 74 5.52 -4.95 -4.42
CA GLU A 74 6.20 -5.49 -5.61
C GLU A 74 6.61 -4.38 -6.59
N LEU A 75 5.77 -3.35 -6.74
CA LEU A 75 6.10 -2.21 -7.58
C LEU A 75 7.29 -1.43 -7.02
N PHE A 76 7.33 -1.24 -5.69
CA PHE A 76 8.43 -0.56 -5.02
C PHE A 76 9.73 -1.39 -5.12
N ASP A 77 9.64 -2.71 -4.95
CA ASP A 77 10.79 -3.61 -5.09
C ASP A 77 11.35 -3.56 -6.52
N ALA A 78 10.48 -3.62 -7.54
CA ALA A 78 10.87 -3.50 -8.94
C ALA A 78 11.46 -2.11 -9.29
N PHE A 79 10.97 -1.05 -8.64
CA PHE A 79 11.52 0.29 -8.79
C PHE A 79 12.93 0.39 -8.19
N MET A 80 13.16 -0.20 -7.02
CA MET A 80 14.49 -0.23 -6.38
C MET A 80 15.50 -1.00 -7.23
N GLU A 81 15.15 -2.23 -7.64
CA GLU A 81 16.04 -3.13 -8.38
C GLU A 81 16.46 -2.56 -9.73
N ARG A 82 15.53 -1.98 -10.49
CA ARG A 82 15.82 -1.46 -11.84
C ARG A 82 16.69 -0.22 -11.86
N ASN A 83 16.62 0.56 -10.79
CA ASN A 83 17.36 1.81 -10.67
C ASN A 83 18.64 1.66 -9.84
N ASP A 84 18.97 0.42 -9.42
CA ASP A 84 20.14 0.11 -8.58
C ASP A 84 20.22 1.02 -7.34
N LEU A 85 19.06 1.27 -6.72
CA LEU A 85 18.95 2.27 -5.64
C LEU A 85 19.34 1.73 -4.27
N ASP A 86 19.52 0.42 -4.12
CA ASP A 86 19.87 -0.19 -2.83
C ASP A 86 21.16 0.40 -2.25
N GLY A 87 22.17 0.63 -3.11
CA GLY A 87 23.44 1.19 -2.68
C GLY A 87 23.31 2.59 -2.06
N ILE A 88 22.56 3.49 -2.70
CA ILE A 88 22.38 4.85 -2.21
C ILE A 88 21.37 4.92 -1.05
N ALA A 89 20.31 4.11 -1.09
CA ALA A 89 19.24 4.12 -0.09
C ALA A 89 19.71 3.64 1.30
N PHE A 90 20.72 2.78 1.36
CA PHE A 90 21.30 2.27 2.61
C PHE A 90 22.68 2.88 2.93
N SER A 91 23.07 3.94 2.24
CA SER A 91 24.30 4.68 2.51
C SER A 91 24.15 5.68 3.66
N ASP A 92 25.27 6.23 4.13
CA ASP A 92 25.30 7.35 5.08
C ASP A 92 25.23 8.73 4.38
N GLU A 93 24.81 8.78 3.11
CA GLU A 93 24.64 10.02 2.38
C GLU A 93 23.50 10.88 2.98
N PRO A 94 23.56 12.21 2.84
CA PRO A 94 22.50 13.09 3.31
C PRO A 94 21.16 12.81 2.62
N ASP A 95 20.05 12.96 3.35
CA ASP A 95 18.68 12.74 2.85
C ASP A 95 18.38 13.43 1.50
N HIS A 96 18.91 14.63 1.26
CA HIS A 96 18.67 15.35 0.02
C HIS A 96 19.37 14.71 -1.20
N ILE A 97 20.50 14.04 -0.99
CA ILE A 97 21.21 13.27 -2.03
C ILE A 97 20.44 11.99 -2.34
N ILE A 98 20.00 11.28 -1.29
CA ILE A 98 19.14 10.09 -1.44
C ILE A 98 17.85 10.47 -2.19
N ALA A 99 17.16 11.53 -1.75
CA ALA A 99 15.94 12.00 -2.39
C ALA A 99 16.16 12.40 -3.86
N HIS A 100 17.29 13.03 -4.18
CA HIS A 100 17.64 13.37 -5.56
C HIS A 100 17.83 12.11 -6.42
N ALA A 101 18.48 11.07 -5.91
CA ALA A 101 18.63 9.80 -6.62
C ALA A 101 17.26 9.16 -6.93
N PHE A 102 16.34 9.14 -5.97
CA PHE A 102 14.97 8.64 -6.18
C PHE A 102 14.17 9.50 -7.18
N GLN A 103 14.43 10.80 -7.28
CA GLN A 103 13.76 11.68 -8.24
C GLN A 103 14.27 11.52 -9.68
N GLN A 104 15.52 11.09 -9.86
CA GLN A 104 16.12 10.82 -11.17
C GLN A 104 15.84 9.40 -11.67
N ALA A 105 15.32 8.52 -10.82
CA ALA A 105 15.03 7.14 -11.13
C ALA A 105 13.82 6.99 -12.06
N ASP A 106 13.85 5.96 -12.91
CA ASP A 106 12.80 5.65 -13.85
C ASP A 106 11.69 4.79 -13.23
N PHE A 107 10.44 5.14 -13.53
CA PHE A 107 9.30 4.34 -13.09
C PHE A 107 9.14 3.07 -13.95
N PRO A 108 8.86 1.89 -13.38
CA PRO A 108 8.79 0.65 -14.17
C PRO A 108 7.68 0.70 -15.24
N ALA A 109 8.05 0.36 -16.48
CA ALA A 109 7.17 0.50 -17.65
C ALA A 109 5.90 -0.38 -17.58
N GLU A 110 5.97 -1.56 -16.96
CA GLU A 110 4.85 -2.49 -16.80
C GLU A 110 3.72 -1.92 -15.93
N TYR A 111 4.04 -1.03 -14.99
CA TYR A 111 3.05 -0.37 -14.12
C TYR A 111 2.64 1.00 -14.65
N SER A 112 3.47 1.60 -15.52
CA SER A 112 3.21 2.90 -16.13
C SER A 112 1.87 2.92 -16.88
N GLY A 113 1.57 1.87 -17.65
CA GLY A 113 0.31 1.78 -18.41
C GLY A 113 -0.93 1.76 -17.52
N ASP A 114 -0.88 1.05 -16.39
CA ASP A 114 -1.99 0.95 -15.45
C ASP A 114 -2.17 2.25 -14.65
N LEU A 115 -1.07 2.88 -14.25
CA LEU A 115 -1.09 4.19 -13.59
C LEU A 115 -1.62 5.29 -14.52
N MET A 116 -1.20 5.32 -15.79
CA MET A 116 -1.71 6.27 -16.77
C MET A 116 -3.20 6.04 -17.05
N ALA A 117 -3.64 4.78 -17.13
CA ALA A 117 -5.06 4.46 -17.25
C ALA A 117 -5.86 4.96 -16.04
N LEU A 118 -5.35 4.80 -14.82
CA LEU A 118 -5.96 5.33 -13.60
C LEU A 118 -6.08 6.86 -13.67
N ILE A 119 -4.97 7.57 -13.91
CA ILE A 119 -4.93 9.03 -13.94
C ILE A 119 -5.84 9.59 -15.04
N SER A 120 -5.91 8.96 -16.21
CA SER A 120 -6.77 9.40 -17.32
C SER A 120 -8.27 9.37 -16.99
N LYS A 121 -8.67 8.53 -16.01
CA LYS A 121 -10.07 8.36 -15.60
C LYS A 121 -10.47 9.23 -14.42
N VAL A 122 -9.50 9.66 -13.61
CA VAL A 122 -9.76 10.50 -12.44
C VAL A 122 -9.87 11.97 -12.87
N ARG A 123 -11.03 12.57 -12.63
CA ARG A 123 -11.30 14.00 -12.94
C ARG A 123 -11.26 14.93 -11.72
N SER A 124 -10.90 14.40 -10.55
CA SER A 124 -10.80 15.12 -9.28
C SER A 124 -9.35 15.14 -8.77
N PRO A 125 -8.98 16.05 -7.85
CA PRO A 125 -7.68 16.01 -7.21
C PRO A 125 -7.41 14.66 -6.54
N LEU A 126 -6.21 14.11 -6.76
CA LEU A 126 -5.78 12.83 -6.20
C LEU A 126 -4.98 13.07 -4.91
N ALA A 127 -5.36 12.36 -3.84
CA ALA A 127 -4.59 12.30 -2.61
C ALA A 127 -3.66 11.08 -2.62
N VAL A 128 -2.35 11.31 -2.73
CA VAL A 128 -1.33 10.26 -2.64
C VAL A 128 -0.87 10.13 -1.20
N ARG A 129 -0.92 8.92 -0.62
CA ARG A 129 -0.57 8.67 0.78
C ARG A 129 0.34 7.47 0.92
N SER A 130 1.38 7.60 1.74
CA SER A 130 2.29 6.50 2.05
C SER A 130 1.63 5.49 3.00
N SER A 131 1.67 4.21 2.60
CA SER A 131 1.27 3.08 3.43
C SER A 131 2.45 2.15 3.61
N ALA A 132 3.31 2.45 4.58
CA ALA A 132 4.43 1.60 4.91
C ALA A 132 3.93 0.21 5.37
N CYS A 133 4.55 -0.84 4.85
CA CYS A 133 4.47 -2.16 5.46
C CYS A 133 5.47 -2.17 6.62
N LEU A 134 5.00 -2.35 7.86
CA LEU A 134 5.89 -2.48 9.00
C LEU A 134 6.55 -3.86 8.94
N ARG A 135 7.63 -3.99 8.17
CA ARG A 135 8.53 -5.14 8.28
C ARG A 135 9.36 -4.90 9.53
N THR A 136 8.87 -5.35 10.69
CA THR A 136 9.64 -5.31 11.93
C THR A 136 11.01 -5.95 11.65
N PRO A 137 12.14 -5.23 11.78
CA PRO A 137 13.40 -5.92 11.92
C PRO A 137 13.29 -6.74 13.20
N CYS A 138 13.48 -8.06 13.09
CA CYS A 138 13.76 -8.89 14.25
C CYS A 138 14.86 -8.18 15.04
N ILE A 139 14.53 -7.72 16.24
CA ILE A 139 15.52 -7.32 17.23
C ILE A 139 16.36 -8.58 17.47
N SER A 140 17.50 -8.68 16.80
CA SER A 140 18.54 -9.59 17.23
C SER A 140 18.98 -9.09 18.60
N ARG A 141 18.53 -9.78 19.64
CA ARG A 141 19.22 -9.75 20.93
C ARG A 141 20.65 -10.21 20.67
N SER A 142 21.59 -9.28 20.61
CA SER A 142 23.01 -9.59 20.70
C SER A 142 23.46 -9.36 22.15
N PRO A 143 24.02 -10.38 22.85
CA PRO A 143 24.56 -10.22 24.19
C PRO A 143 26.05 -9.88 24.07
N ALA A 144 26.40 -8.62 23.87
CA ALA A 144 27.80 -8.20 23.90
C ALA A 144 27.91 -6.69 24.17
N CYS A 145 27.56 -6.28 25.38
CA CYS A 145 27.99 -5.00 25.93
C CYS A 145 28.90 -5.28 27.13
N THR A 146 30.10 -5.78 26.84
CA THR A 146 31.21 -5.85 27.79
C THR A 146 31.91 -4.49 27.73
N ALA A 147 31.75 -3.68 28.79
CA ALA A 147 32.45 -2.42 28.94
C ALA A 147 33.95 -2.66 29.25
N PRO A 148 34.89 -1.85 28.70
CA PRO A 148 36.25 -1.82 29.21
C PRO A 148 36.45 -0.67 30.22
N ARG A 149 37.06 -1.07 31.35
CA ARG A 149 37.70 -0.29 32.44
C ARG A 149 36.80 0.29 33.53
#